data_AF-A0A1B6M398-F1
#
_entry.id   AF-A0A1B6M398-F1
#
_cell.length_a   1.000
_cell.length_b   1.000
_cell.length_c   1.000
_cell.angle_alpha   90.00
_cell.angle_beta   90.00
_cell.angle_gamma   90.00
#
_symmetry.space_group_name_H-M   'P 1'
#
loop_
_entity.id
_entity.type
_entity.pdbx_description
1 polymer ?
#
loop_
_entity_poly.entity_id
_entity_poly.type
_entity_poly.pdbx_seq_one_letter_code
_entity_poly.pdbx_strand_id
1 'polypeptide(L)'
;LNSAQNFVQMKQAFILNQKNPNKETSPSEGNKSEFSEKINLSIEGDSQGIRLGYYLDSLLNNNYRVYGHIQNGAPLEEITRATARDVQYKSYMKKDYIVWIAGTNN
;
A
#
# COMPACT_ATOMS: atom_id res chain seq x y z
N LEU A 1 -8.91 -9.52 10.55
CA LEU A 1 -8.20 -8.70 11.57
C LEU A 1 -6.67 -8.91 11.58
N ASN A 2 -6.10 -9.99 11.03
CA ASN A 2 -4.64 -10.25 11.06
C ASN A 2 -3.82 -9.81 9.82
N SER A 3 -4.44 -9.40 8.72
CA SER A 3 -3.73 -9.11 7.45
C SER A 3 -2.94 -7.81 7.47
N ALA A 4 -3.48 -6.75 8.07
CA ALA A 4 -2.79 -5.45 8.18
C ALA A 4 -1.56 -5.52 9.10
N GLN A 5 -1.62 -6.31 10.17
CA GLN A 5 -0.48 -6.51 11.09
C GLN A 5 0.66 -7.29 10.41
N ASN A 6 0.32 -8.30 9.59
CA ASN A 6 1.32 -9.05 8.82
C ASN A 6 2.05 -8.17 7.79
N PHE A 7 1.34 -7.25 7.14
CA PHE A 7 1.95 -6.29 6.21
C PHE A 7 2.90 -5.32 6.93
N VAL A 8 2.50 -4.80 8.09
CA VAL A 8 3.33 -3.90 8.90
C VAL A 8 4.59 -4.59 9.43
N GLN A 9 4.48 -5.82 9.91
CA GLN A 9 5.65 -6.58 10.41
C GLN A 9 6.65 -6.92 9.29
N MET A 10 6.17 -7.32 8.10
CA MET A 10 7.06 -7.60 6.97
C MET A 10 7.72 -6.33 6.41
N LYS A 11 7.02 -5.19 6.44
CA LYS A 11 7.59 -3.89 6.05
C LYS A 11 8.76 -3.47 6.95
N GLN A 12 8.67 -3.71 8.26
CA GLN A 12 9.76 -3.44 9.19
C GLN A 12 11.00 -4.31 8.91
N ALA A 13 10.82 -5.60 8.61
CA ALA A 13 11.91 -6.50 8.27
C ALA A 13 12.67 -6.09 6.99
N PHE A 14 11.97 -5.56 5.99
CA PHE A 14 12.59 -5.07 4.75
C PHE A 14 13.40 -3.78 4.97
N ILE A 15 12.88 -2.83 5.74
CA ILE A 15 13.56 -1.55 6.03
C ILE A 15 14.84 -1.77 6.86
N LEU A 16 14.82 -2.72 7.80
CA LEU A 16 15.99 -3.05 8.63
C LEU A 16 17.18 -3.60 7.82
N ASN A 17 16.92 -4.25 6.68
CA ASN A 17 17.96 -4.75 5.79
C ASN A 17 18.55 -3.70 4.83
N GLN A 18 18.09 -2.44 4.86
CA GLN A 18 18.55 -1.38 3.95
C GLN A 18 19.32 -0.23 4.63
N LYS A 19 19.46 -0.21 5.97
CA LYS A 19 20.22 0.85 6.64
C LYS A 19 21.71 0.53 6.74
N ASN A 20 22.49 1.10 5.81
CA ASN A 20 23.95 1.26 5.91
C ASN A 20 24.27 2.49 6.80
N PRO A 21 25.28 2.46 7.71
CA PRO A 21 25.32 3.37 8.87
C PRO A 21 26.05 4.72 8.66
N ASN A 22 26.44 5.10 7.45
CA ASN A 22 27.27 6.29 7.24
C ASN A 22 26.59 7.37 6.39
N LYS A 23 26.02 8.40 7.05
CA LYS A 23 26.12 9.78 6.54
C LYS A 23 25.86 10.83 7.62
N GLU A 24 26.89 11.63 7.86
CA GLU A 24 27.00 12.71 8.84
C GLU A 24 26.09 13.91 8.55
N THR A 25 25.81 14.64 9.62
CA THR A 25 24.97 15.83 9.76
C THR A 25 25.60 17.12 9.22
N SER A 26 24.78 17.98 8.62
CA SER A 26 24.98 19.44 8.60
C SER A 26 23.62 20.16 8.56
N PRO A 27 23.45 21.33 9.19
CA PRO A 27 22.15 21.96 9.38
C PRO A 27 21.82 22.90 8.21
N SER A 28 20.64 22.76 7.61
CA SER A 28 20.13 23.76 6.66
C SER A 28 18.66 24.06 6.95
N GLU A 29 18.45 25.30 7.37
CA GLU A 29 17.36 26.23 7.05
C GLU A 29 15.96 25.64 6.77
N GLY A 30 14.99 26.18 7.52
CA GLY A 30 13.59 25.77 7.52
C GLY A 30 12.92 25.84 6.15
N ASN A 31 12.87 24.71 5.47
CA ASN A 31 11.86 24.44 4.47
C ASN A 31 10.58 24.00 5.20
N LYS A 32 9.55 24.86 5.22
CA LYS A 32 8.17 24.40 5.41
C LYS A 32 7.88 23.48 4.24
N SER A 33 8.08 22.18 4.41
CA SER A 33 7.62 21.19 3.44
C SER A 33 6.11 21.35 3.34
N GLU A 34 5.62 21.89 2.23
CA GLU A 34 4.25 21.60 1.81
C GLU A 34 4.15 20.08 1.81
N PHE A 35 3.45 19.51 2.80
CA PHE A 35 3.11 18.11 2.77
C PHE A 35 2.13 17.95 1.61
N SER A 36 2.66 17.67 0.41
CA SER A 36 1.82 17.28 -0.70
C SER A 36 1.03 16.05 -0.24
N GLU A 37 -0.29 16.20 -0.21
CA GLU A 37 -1.16 15.15 0.30
C GLU A 37 -1.10 13.96 -0.65
N LYS A 38 -0.38 12.91 -0.23
CA LYS A 38 -0.19 11.68 -1.01
C LYS A 38 -1.54 11.06 -1.38
N ILE A 39 -1.62 10.56 -2.60
CA ILE A 39 -2.78 9.88 -3.16
C ILE A 39 -2.89 8.47 -2.57
N ASN A 40 -4.08 8.00 -2.21
CA ASN A 40 -4.23 6.61 -1.76
C ASN A 40 -4.37 5.67 -2.97
N LEU A 41 -3.62 4.57 -2.95
CA LEU A 41 -3.70 3.47 -3.91
C LEU A 41 -4.03 2.19 -3.14
N SER A 42 -5.24 1.68 -3.30
CA SER A 42 -5.67 0.40 -2.71
C SER A 42 -5.46 -0.73 -3.72
N ILE A 43 -4.91 -1.84 -3.27
CA ILE A 43 -4.76 -3.07 -4.05
C ILE A 43 -5.65 -4.11 -3.40
N GLU A 44 -6.73 -4.47 -4.08
CA GLU A 44 -7.69 -5.48 -3.66
C GLU A 44 -7.43 -6.73 -4.49
N GLY A 45 -7.06 -7.84 -3.86
CA GLY A 45 -6.68 -9.00 -4.64
C GLY A 45 -6.46 -10.30 -3.89
N ASP A 46 -6.13 -11.34 -4.66
CA ASP A 46 -5.68 -12.61 -4.13
C ASP A 46 -4.15 -12.61 -3.88
N SER A 47 -3.59 -13.78 -3.55
CA SER A 47 -2.16 -13.96 -3.27
C SER A 47 -1.21 -13.35 -4.32
N GLN A 48 -1.63 -13.21 -5.59
CA GLN A 48 -0.83 -12.62 -6.66
C GLN A 48 -0.61 -11.11 -6.47
N GLY A 49 -1.50 -10.42 -5.75
CA GLY A 49 -1.41 -8.98 -5.49
C GLY A 49 -0.30 -8.59 -4.50
N ILE A 50 0.24 -9.54 -3.72
CA ILE A 50 1.22 -9.25 -2.66
C ILE A 50 2.50 -8.64 -3.24
N ARG A 51 3.10 -9.28 -4.25
CA ARG A 51 4.37 -8.82 -4.84
C ARG A 51 4.21 -7.48 -5.55
N LEU A 52 3.07 -7.30 -6.24
CA LEU A 52 2.75 -6.05 -6.89
C LEU A 52 2.62 -4.91 -5.88
N GLY A 53 1.98 -5.16 -4.73
CA GLY A 53 1.84 -4.16 -3.68
C GLY A 53 3.17 -3.65 -3.14
N TYR A 54 4.13 -4.54 -2.89
CA TYR A 54 5.47 -4.13 -2.48
C TYR A 54 6.20 -3.34 -3.56
N TYR A 55 6.10 -3.79 -4.82
CA TYR A 55 6.74 -3.11 -5.93
C TYR A 55 6.19 -1.68 -6.12
N LEU A 56 4.87 -1.52 -6.06
CA LEU A 56 4.21 -0.22 -6.20
C LEU A 56 4.47 0.69 -4.98
N ASP A 57 4.48 0.16 -3.75
CA ASP A 57 4.84 0.95 -2.57
C ASP A 57 6.27 1.50 -2.71
N SER A 58 7.22 0.68 -3.15
CA SER A 58 8.60 1.13 -3.36
C SER A 58 8.73 2.15 -4.49
N LEU A 59 8.03 1.94 -5.61
CA LEU A 59 8.14 2.78 -6.81
C LEU A 59 7.41 4.12 -6.66
N LEU A 60 6.28 4.12 -5.97
CA LEU A 60 5.35 5.25 -5.92
C LEU A 60 5.33 5.98 -4.57
N ASN A 61 6.16 5.58 -3.59
CA ASN A 61 6.13 6.12 -2.22
C ASN A 61 6.19 7.65 -2.11
N ASN A 62 6.77 8.35 -3.08
CA ASN A 62 6.89 9.80 -3.04
C ASN A 62 5.53 10.49 -3.18
N ASN A 63 4.64 9.93 -4.00
CA ASN A 63 3.35 10.56 -4.34
C ASN A 63 2.14 9.76 -3.85
N TYR A 64 2.33 8.48 -3.54
CA TYR A 64 1.24 7.56 -3.20
C TYR A 64 1.42 6.94 -1.81
N ARG A 65 0.29 6.63 -1.18
CA ARG A 65 0.17 5.72 -0.03
C ARG A 65 -0.46 4.44 -0.56
N VAL A 66 0.31 3.37 -0.59
CA VAL A 66 -0.15 2.08 -1.10
C VAL A 66 -0.68 1.23 0.05
N TYR A 67 -1.89 0.70 -0.10
CA TYR A 67 -2.53 -0.23 0.82
C TYR A 67 -2.83 -1.54 0.10
N GLY A 68 -2.58 -2.67 0.76
CA GLY A 68 -2.91 -3.99 0.23
C GLY A 68 -4.01 -4.64 1.08
N HIS A 69 -5.14 -4.92 0.46
CA HIS A 69 -6.16 -5.81 1.00
C HIS A 69 -6.13 -7.12 0.20
N ILE A 70 -5.28 -8.02 0.69
CA ILE A 70 -5.01 -9.30 0.04
C ILE A 70 -5.63 -10.44 0.82
N GLN A 71 -6.42 -11.26 0.14
CA GLN A 71 -7.00 -12.48 0.68
C GLN A 71 -6.62 -13.68 -0.18
N ASN A 72 -5.78 -14.57 0.37
CA ASN A 72 -5.31 -15.76 -0.36
C ASN A 72 -6.49 -16.65 -0.77
N GLY A 73 -6.50 -17.05 -2.05
CA GLY A 73 -7.56 -17.91 -2.60
C GLY A 73 -8.91 -17.22 -2.80
N ALA A 74 -8.99 -15.90 -2.63
CA ALA A 74 -10.25 -15.19 -2.82
C ALA A 74 -10.71 -15.27 -4.29
N PRO A 75 -11.97 -15.66 -4.55
CA PRO A 75 -12.56 -15.55 -5.87
C PRO A 75 -12.87 -14.08 -6.19
N LEU A 76 -13.07 -13.78 -7.48
CA LEU A 76 -13.35 -12.44 -7.97
C LEU A 76 -14.57 -11.79 -7.30
N GLU A 77 -15.61 -12.57 -7.00
CA GLU A 77 -16.83 -12.11 -6.33
C GLU A 77 -16.54 -11.61 -4.90
N GLU A 78 -15.56 -12.21 -4.23
CA GLU A 78 -15.17 -11.79 -2.89
C GLU A 78 -14.38 -10.48 -2.93
N ILE A 79 -13.45 -10.35 -3.89
CA ILE A 79 -12.63 -9.15 -4.09
C ILE A 79 -13.51 -7.95 -4.48
N THR A 80 -14.46 -8.16 -5.39
CA THR A 80 -15.41 -7.12 -5.79
C THR A 80 -16.33 -6.70 -4.65
N ARG A 81 -16.82 -7.65 -3.83
CA ARG A 81 -17.62 -7.36 -2.62
C ARG A 81 -16.83 -6.63 -1.54
N ALA A 82 -15.55 -6.97 -1.34
CA ALA A 82 -14.65 -6.24 -0.46
C ALA A 82 -14.48 -4.80 -0.92
N THR A 83 -14.23 -4.61 -2.22
CA THR A 83 -14.09 -3.27 -2.82
C THR A 83 -15.34 -2.43 -2.64
N ALA A 84 -16.53 -2.97 -2.92
CA ALA A 84 -17.79 -2.23 -2.79
C ALA A 84 -18.02 -1.75 -1.34
N ARG A 85 -17.71 -2.60 -0.35
CA ARG A 85 -17.76 -2.22 1.06
C ARG A 85 -16.75 -1.11 1.36
N ASP A 86 -15.52 -1.27 0.89
CA ASP A 86 -14.48 -0.28 1.12
C ASP A 86 -14.86 1.08 0.54
N VAL A 87 -15.37 1.12 -0.70
CA VAL A 87 -15.84 2.36 -1.35
C VAL A 87 -16.98 3.00 -0.56
N GLN A 88 -17.87 2.19 0.01
CA GLN A 88 -19.01 2.68 0.79
C GLN A 88 -18.61 3.22 2.17
N TYR A 89 -17.62 2.61 2.83
CA TYR A 89 -17.24 2.93 4.22
C TYR A 89 -16.02 3.83 4.36
N LYS A 90 -15.16 3.91 3.33
CA LYS A 90 -14.01 4.81 3.30
C LYS A 90 -14.34 6.04 2.46
N SER A 91 -13.97 7.23 2.94
CA SER A 91 -14.02 8.46 2.16
C SER A 91 -12.91 8.46 1.11
N TYR A 92 -13.10 7.70 0.02
CA TYR A 92 -12.23 7.80 -1.15
C TYR A 92 -12.37 9.20 -1.75
N MET A 93 -11.25 9.90 -1.89
CA MET A 93 -11.22 11.16 -2.63
C MET A 93 -11.27 10.89 -4.12
N LYS A 94 -11.68 11.89 -4.92
CA LYS A 94 -11.69 11.81 -6.40
C LYS A 94 -10.34 11.38 -6.99
N LYS A 95 -9.24 11.60 -6.25
CA LYS A 95 -7.87 11.27 -6.65
C LYS A 95 -7.40 9.87 -6.23
N ASP A 96 -8.16 9.15 -5.39
CA ASP A 96 -7.76 7.83 -4.90
C ASP A 96 -8.06 6.73 -5.93
N TYR A 97 -7.19 5.73 -5.99
CA TYR A 97 -7.27 4.64 -6.99
C TYR A 97 -7.41 3.28 -6.33
N ILE A 98 -8.11 2.37 -7.00
CA ILE A 98 -8.23 0.95 -6.61
C ILE A 98 -7.77 0.08 -7.77
N VAL A 99 -6.88 -0.87 -7.49
CA VAL A 99 -6.40 -1.87 -8.45
C VAL A 99 -6.91 -3.24 -8.02
N TRP A 100 -7.54 -3.95 -8.95
CA TRP A 100 -8.01 -5.32 -8.74
C TRP A 100 -7.01 -6.31 -9.32
N ILE A 101 -6.57 -7.26 -8.48
CA ILE A 101 -5.76 -8.41 -8.89
C ILE A 101 -6.54 -9.66 -8.52
N ALA A 102 -7.33 -10.15 -9.46
CA ALA A 102 -8.34 -11.18 -9.23
C ALA A 102 -8.45 -12.13 -10.42
N GLY A 103 -9.15 -13.26 -10.22
CA GLY A 103 -9.50 -14.20 -11.29
C GLY A 103 -8.60 -15.43 -11.41
N THR A 104 -7.59 -15.57 -10.55
CA THR A 104 -6.73 -16.77 -10.57
C THR A 104 -7.31 -17.96 -9.81
N ASN A 105 -8.33 -17.74 -8.97
CA ASN A 105 -8.99 -18.75 -8.13
C ASN A 105 -10.48 -18.91 -8.47
N ASN A 106 -10.87 -18.58 -9.70
CA ASN A 106 -12.26 -18.69 -10.18
C ASN A 106 -12.50 -20.00 -10.93
#